data_AF-A0A1H5PXC8-F1
#
_entry.id   AF-A0A1H5PXC8-F1
#
_cell.length_a   1.000
_cell.length_b   1.000
_cell.length_c   1.000
_cell.angle_alpha   90.00
_cell.angle_beta   90.00
_cell.angle_gamma   90.00
#
_symmetry.space_group_name_H-M   'P 1'
#
loop_
_entity.id
_entity.type
_entity.pdbx_description
1 polymer ?
#
loop_
_entity_poly.entity_id
_entity_poly.type
_entity_poly.pdbx_seq_one_letter_code
_entity_poly.pdbx_strand_id
1 'polypeptide(L)'
;MADPEPDGARPARRRERHAVLLRLDPAVHEALTRWAQDEFRSVNAQVELVLRNALREAGREPKDAGPLPRRGRPPSPPGEELPSSGGPGPSAEPPPSAAPAPSSGPRPSAEPRRSGGPGHTGGDV
;
A
#
# COMPACT_ATOMS: atom_id res chain seq x y z
N MET A 1 -4.79 49.45 -22.56
CA MET A 1 -6.06 48.75 -22.25
C MET A 1 -5.98 47.40 -22.94
N ALA A 2 -6.18 46.33 -22.17
CA ALA A 2 -5.97 44.90 -22.46
C ALA A 2 -4.51 44.43 -22.52
N ASP A 3 -4.05 43.40 -21.82
CA ASP A 3 -4.41 42.69 -20.57
C ASP A 3 -3.16 41.84 -20.31
N PRO A 4 -2.61 41.73 -19.07
CA PRO A 4 -1.40 40.96 -18.83
C PRO A 4 -1.67 39.45 -18.96
N GLU A 5 -0.83 38.79 -19.77
CA GLU A 5 -0.73 37.33 -19.93
C GLU A 5 -0.97 36.58 -18.61
N PRO A 6 -1.76 35.48 -18.61
CA PRO A 6 -2.07 34.76 -17.39
C PRO A 6 -0.79 34.13 -16.84
N ASP A 7 -0.40 34.58 -15.64
CA ASP A 7 0.68 34.02 -14.83
C ASP A 7 0.47 32.50 -14.71
N GLY A 8 1.29 31.76 -15.45
CA GLY A 8 1.21 30.31 -15.57
C GLY A 8 1.33 29.71 -14.18
N ALA A 9 0.19 29.19 -13.68
CA ALA A 9 0.09 28.50 -12.40
C ALA A 9 1.21 27.46 -12.30
N ARG A 10 2.25 27.77 -11.52
CA ARG A 10 3.38 26.85 -11.29
C ARG A 10 2.80 25.57 -10.72
N PRO A 11 2.93 24.41 -11.40
CA PRO A 11 2.38 23.17 -10.89
C PRO A 11 3.04 22.90 -9.54
N ALA A 12 2.22 22.84 -8.48
CA ALA A 12 2.69 22.52 -7.14
C ALA A 12 3.44 21.19 -7.23
N ARG A 13 4.77 21.21 -7.07
CA ARG A 13 5.60 20.02 -7.18
C ARG A 13 5.03 18.94 -6.25
N ARG A 14 4.48 17.89 -6.84
CA ARG A 14 3.97 16.74 -6.09
C ARG A 14 5.13 16.21 -5.28
N ARG A 15 5.05 16.29 -3.95
CA ARG A 15 6.08 15.68 -3.12
C ARG A 15 6.13 14.21 -3.43
N GLU A 16 7.32 13.75 -3.81
CA GLU A 16 7.60 12.34 -3.97
C GLU A 16 7.33 11.65 -2.62
N ARG A 17 6.42 10.68 -2.63
CA ARG A 17 6.05 9.91 -1.44
C ARG A 17 6.88 8.65 -1.46
N HIS A 18 7.77 8.50 -0.50
CA HIS A 18 8.57 7.29 -0.37
C HIS A 18 7.83 6.27 0.50
N ALA A 19 7.45 5.12 -0.08
CA ALA A 19 6.81 4.03 0.65
C ALA A 19 7.89 3.10 1.23
N VAL A 20 7.83 2.84 2.55
CA VAL A 20 8.76 1.95 3.26
C VAL A 20 7.97 0.89 4.00
N LEU A 21 8.37 -0.37 3.86
CA LEU A 21 7.84 -1.47 4.68
C LEU A 21 8.57 -1.50 6.02
N LEU A 22 7.84 -1.23 7.11
CA LEU A 22 8.37 -1.27 8.47
C LEU A 22 7.98 -2.60 9.14
N ARG A 23 8.96 -3.26 9.75
CA ARG A 23 8.69 -4.38 10.67
C ARG A 23 8.55 -3.81 12.07
N LEU A 24 7.33 -3.80 12.57
CA LEU A 24 7.00 -3.28 13.89
C LEU A 24 6.49 -4.41 14.77
N ASP A 25 6.80 -4.34 16.06
CA ASP A 25 6.15 -5.18 17.05
C ASP A 25 4.62 -4.89 17.07
N PRO A 26 3.75 -5.91 17.11
CA PRO A 26 2.31 -5.70 17.08
C PRO A 26 1.80 -4.78 18.22
N ALA A 27 2.35 -4.88 19.43
CA ALA A 27 1.90 -4.05 20.54
C ALA A 27 2.26 -2.57 20.33
N VAL A 28 3.40 -2.29 19.70
CA VAL A 28 3.79 -0.91 19.34
C VAL A 28 2.89 -0.37 18.23
N HIS A 29 2.51 -1.20 17.26
CA HIS A 29 1.54 -0.82 16.23
C HIS A 29 0.20 -0.42 16.85
N GLU A 30 -0.30 -1.21 17.80
CA GLU A 30 -1.56 -0.92 18.49
C GLU A 30 -1.49 0.37 19.32
N ALA A 31 -0.38 0.59 20.03
CA ALA A 31 -0.17 1.83 20.79
C ALA A 31 -0.16 3.07 19.88
N LEU A 32 0.53 3.00 18.73
CA LEU A 32 0.54 4.07 17.73
C LEU A 32 -0.84 4.30 17.12
N THR A 33 -1.57 3.22 16.85
CA THR A 33 -2.92 3.29 16.30
C THR A 33 -3.85 4.00 17.26
N ARG A 34 -3.84 3.61 18.54
CA ARG A 34 -4.64 4.25 19.58
C ARG A 34 -4.30 5.74 19.73
N TRP A 35 -3.02 6.09 19.82
CA TRP A 35 -2.59 7.49 19.92
C TRP A 35 -3.04 8.31 18.70
N ALA A 36 -2.94 7.75 17.48
CA ALA A 36 -3.41 8.42 16.28
C ALA A 36 -4.92 8.67 16.32
N GLN A 37 -5.72 7.74 16.84
CA GLN A 37 -7.17 7.92 17.01
C GLN A 37 -7.49 9.05 18.00
N ASP A 38 -6.81 9.08 19.14
CA ASP A 38 -6.99 10.11 20.17
C ASP A 38 -6.73 11.52 19.62
N GLU A 39 -5.79 11.65 18.66
CA GLU A 39 -5.48 12.92 18.00
C GLU A 39 -6.23 13.16 16.68
N PHE A 40 -7.15 12.27 16.29
CA PHE A 40 -7.86 12.31 15.00
C PHE A 40 -6.90 12.36 13.79
N ARG A 41 -5.81 11.58 13.80
CA ARG A 41 -4.83 11.44 12.72
C ARG A 41 -4.88 10.04 12.11
N SER A 42 -4.38 9.92 10.88
CA SER A 42 -4.02 8.60 10.37
C SER A 42 -2.76 8.10 11.05
N VAL A 43 -2.61 6.78 11.14
CA VAL A 43 -1.43 6.14 11.71
C VAL A 43 -0.15 6.58 10.98
N ASN A 44 -0.16 6.66 9.64
CA ASN A 44 1.00 7.15 8.87
C ASN A 44 1.37 8.59 9.21
N ALA A 45 0.40 9.49 9.40
CA ALA A 45 0.68 10.86 9.78
C ALA A 45 1.25 10.95 11.21
N GLN A 46 0.79 10.08 12.11
CA GLN A 46 1.33 9.96 13.46
C GLN A 46 2.78 9.47 13.43
N VAL A 47 3.08 8.43 12.65
CA VAL A 47 4.44 7.89 12.47
C VAL A 47 5.38 8.97 11.92
N GLU A 48 4.95 9.74 10.92
CA GLU A 48 5.76 10.83 10.37
C GLU A 48 6.07 11.90 11.42
N LEU A 49 5.08 12.25 12.26
CA LEU A 49 5.27 13.23 13.33
C LEU A 49 6.31 12.76 14.36
N VAL A 50 6.19 11.50 14.80
CA VAL A 50 7.15 10.90 15.75
C VAL A 50 8.55 10.88 15.15
N LEU A 51 8.70 10.47 13.89
CA LEU A 51 10.01 10.44 13.22
C LEU A 51 10.62 11.83 13.06
N ARG A 52 9.84 12.83 12.65
CA ARG A 52 10.33 14.21 12.53
C ARG A 52 10.76 14.77 13.89
N ASN A 53 9.98 14.51 14.94
CA ASN A 53 10.33 14.94 16.30
C ASN A 53 11.61 14.27 16.79
N ALA A 54 11.75 12.95 16.61
CA ALA A 54 12.97 12.23 16.98
C ALA A 54 14.20 12.72 16.20
N LEU A 55 14.06 13.03 14.90
CA LEU A 55 15.14 13.60 14.10
C LEU A 55 15.52 15.01 14.58
N ARG A 56 14.54 15.85 14.94
CA ARG A 56 14.78 17.20 15.48
C ARG A 56 15.50 17.12 16.83
N GLU A 57 15.05 16.26 17.73
CA GLU A 57 15.67 16.02 19.03
C GLU A 57 17.10 15.48 18.91
N ALA A 58 17.35 14.62 17.91
CA ALA A 58 18.67 14.12 17.59
C ALA A 58 19.57 15.15 16.86
N GLY A 59 19.07 16.34 16.52
CA GLY A 59 19.80 17.35 15.75
C GLY A 59 20.07 16.95 14.29
N ARG A 60 19.28 16.03 13.73
CA ARG A 60 19.43 15.47 12.37
C ARG A 60 18.30 15.87 11.44
N GLU A 61 17.69 17.03 11.67
CA GLU A 61 16.59 17.51 10.86
C GLU A 61 17.05 17.77 9.41
N PRO A 62 16.36 17.20 8.39
CA PRO A 62 16.72 17.44 7.00
C PRO A 62 16.42 18.90 6.61
N LYS A 63 17.39 19.58 6.00
CA LYS A 63 17.27 20.99 5.55
C LYS A 63 16.18 21.19 4.48
N ASP A 64 15.84 20.14 3.75
CA ASP A 64 14.88 20.15 2.63
C ASP A 64 13.51 19.55 3.00
N ALA A 65 13.27 19.22 4.28
CA ALA A 65 12.00 18.64 4.70
C ALA A 65 10.87 19.68 4.61
N GLY A 66 10.09 19.63 3.53
CA GLY A 66 8.97 20.55 3.38
C GLY A 66 7.90 20.42 4.48
N PRO A 67 7.05 21.45 4.67
CA PRO A 67 5.98 21.48 5.69
C PRO A 67 5.03 20.29 5.61
N LEU A 68 4.55 19.75 6.74
CA LEU A 68 3.60 18.63 6.77
C LEU A 68 2.35 18.95 5.90
N PRO A 69 1.88 18.03 5.03
CA PRO A 69 0.68 18.26 4.23
C PRO A 69 -0.55 18.46 5.13
N ARG A 70 -1.41 19.42 4.76
CA ARG A 70 -2.62 19.74 5.53
C ARG A 70 -3.63 18.59 5.46
N ARG A 71 -4.40 18.40 6.55
CA ARG A 71 -5.44 17.37 6.64
C ARG A 71 -6.51 17.55 5.55
N GLY A 72 -7.03 16.43 5.05
CA GLY A 72 -8.35 16.36 4.39
C GLY A 72 -8.44 16.67 2.89
N ARG A 73 -7.40 17.17 2.23
CA ARG A 73 -7.46 17.41 0.78
C ARG A 73 -6.23 16.86 0.07
N PRO A 74 -6.33 15.70 -0.63
CA PRO A 74 -5.35 15.42 -1.67
C PRO A 74 -5.37 16.60 -2.66
N PRO A 75 -4.21 17.14 -3.07
CA PRO A 75 -4.18 18.09 -4.17
C PRO A 75 -4.78 17.39 -5.40
N SER A 76 -5.70 18.06 -6.11
CA SER A 76 -6.24 17.52 -7.36
C SER A 76 -5.08 17.18 -8.30
N PRO A 77 -5.08 16.00 -8.94
CA PRO A 77 -4.17 15.76 -10.04
C PRO A 77 -4.41 16.84 -11.10
N PRO A 78 -3.36 17.47 -11.65
CA PRO A 78 -3.53 18.32 -12.81
C PRO A 78 -3.91 17.43 -13.99
N GLY A 79 -5.16 17.54 -14.47
CA GLY A 79 -5.59 16.97 -15.75
C GLY A 79 -6.76 15.97 -15.75
N GLU A 80 -7.43 15.70 -14.63
CA GLU A 80 -8.69 14.93 -14.68
C GLU A 80 -9.89 15.88 -14.68
N GLU A 81 -10.22 16.40 -15.87
CA GLU A 81 -11.60 16.78 -16.18
C GLU A 81 -12.46 15.52 -16.08
N LEU A 82 -13.17 15.37 -14.96
CA LEU A 82 -14.21 14.35 -14.80
C LEU A 82 -15.28 14.61 -15.87
N PRO A 83 -15.54 13.68 -16.81
CA PRO A 83 -16.65 13.87 -17.74
C PRO A 83 -17.96 13.89 -16.94
N SER A 84 -18.68 15.00 -17.06
CA SER A 84 -20.04 15.15 -16.58
C SER A 84 -20.87 13.96 -17.09
N SER A 85 -21.53 13.28 -16.17
CA SER A 85 -22.46 12.20 -16.44
C SER A 85 -23.56 12.66 -17.40
N GLY A 86 -23.47 12.24 -18.67
CA GLY A 86 -24.50 12.39 -19.68
C GLY A 86 -24.37 11.28 -20.72
N GLY A 87 -25.15 10.21 -20.57
CA GLY A 87 -25.38 9.24 -21.65
C GLY A 87 -26.21 9.87 -22.79
N PRO A 88 -26.37 9.21 -23.96
CA PRO A 88 -26.31 7.76 -24.16
C PRO A 88 -25.19 7.32 -25.14
N GLY A 89 -24.54 6.20 -24.86
CA GLY A 89 -23.57 5.59 -25.79
C GLY A 89 -24.27 4.85 -26.93
N PRO A 90 -23.84 4.99 -28.20
CA PRO A 90 -24.25 4.08 -29.25
C PRO A 90 -23.52 2.73 -29.08
N SER A 91 -24.25 1.66 -29.35
CA SER A 91 -23.80 0.27 -29.39
C SER A 91 -22.43 0.12 -30.07
N ALA A 92 -21.44 -0.31 -29.30
CA ALA A 92 -20.21 -0.88 -29.83
C ALA A 92 -20.10 -2.32 -29.32
N GLU A 93 -20.25 -3.24 -30.26
CA GLU A 93 -20.07 -4.67 -30.14
C GLU A 93 -18.73 -5.01 -29.46
N PRO A 94 -18.67 -5.93 -28.48
CA PRO A 94 -17.41 -6.31 -27.86
C PRO A 94 -16.57 -7.17 -28.84
N PRO A 95 -15.25 -6.96 -28.96
CA PRO A 95 -14.40 -7.89 -29.70
C PRO A 95 -14.30 -9.23 -28.95
N PRO A 96 -14.13 -10.37 -29.65
CA PRO A 96 -14.09 -11.68 -29.02
C PRO A 96 -12.87 -11.83 -28.09
N SER A 97 -13.17 -12.26 -26.88
CA SER A 97 -12.24 -12.60 -25.80
C SER A 97 -11.22 -13.64 -26.27
N ALA A 98 -9.95 -13.24 -26.41
CA ALA A 98 -8.84 -14.17 -26.51
C ALA A 98 -8.62 -14.81 -25.14
N ALA A 99 -8.88 -16.11 -25.06
CA ALA A 99 -8.69 -16.92 -23.85
C ALA A 99 -7.19 -16.99 -23.48
N PRO A 100 -6.80 -16.73 -22.21
CA PRO A 100 -5.51 -17.17 -21.69
C PRO A 100 -5.61 -18.61 -21.16
N ALA A 101 -4.66 -19.45 -21.57
CA ALA A 101 -4.48 -20.80 -21.05
C ALA A 101 -3.99 -20.81 -19.58
N PRO A 102 -4.44 -21.78 -18.77
CA PRO A 102 -3.64 -22.30 -17.65
C PRO A 102 -3.57 -23.85 -17.71
N SER A 103 -2.63 -24.60 -17.13
CA SER A 103 -1.45 -24.35 -16.31
C SER A 103 -0.67 -25.68 -16.21
N SER A 104 0.66 -25.64 -16.18
CA SER A 104 1.49 -26.79 -15.77
C SER A 104 1.46 -26.99 -14.25
N GLY A 105 0.90 -28.12 -13.78
CA GLY A 105 1.23 -28.89 -12.55
C GLY A 105 1.13 -28.20 -11.17
N PRO A 106 0.88 -28.94 -10.07
CA PRO A 106 1.69 -30.12 -9.72
C PRO A 106 0.89 -31.37 -9.34
N ARG A 107 1.58 -32.52 -9.42
CA ARG A 107 1.11 -33.86 -9.08
C ARG A 107 0.85 -34.00 -7.56
N PRO A 108 -0.24 -34.66 -7.12
CA PRO A 108 -0.36 -35.07 -5.73
C PRO A 108 0.52 -36.29 -5.44
N SER A 109 1.31 -36.20 -4.36
CA SER A 109 2.04 -37.32 -3.76
C SER A 109 1.05 -38.37 -3.23
N ALA A 110 1.12 -39.57 -3.77
CA ALA A 110 0.44 -40.74 -3.20
C ALA A 110 1.23 -41.25 -1.99
N GLU A 111 0.52 -41.43 -0.86
CA GLU A 111 0.96 -42.18 0.31
C GLU A 111 1.41 -43.60 -0.04
N PRO A 112 2.34 -44.18 0.74
CA PRO A 112 2.27 -45.60 1.04
C PRO A 112 1.94 -45.81 2.52
N ARG A 113 0.78 -46.41 2.77
CA ARG A 113 0.43 -47.06 4.05
C ARG A 113 0.91 -48.52 4.02
N ARG A 114 1.21 -49.01 5.22
CA ARG A 114 1.47 -50.40 5.67
C ARG A 114 2.93 -50.86 5.54
N SER A 115 3.66 -51.07 6.63
CA SER A 115 3.52 -52.02 7.76
C SER A 115 3.92 -53.45 7.38
N GLY A 116 5.12 -53.88 7.79
CA GLY A 116 5.53 -55.28 7.65
C GLY A 116 6.96 -55.61 8.12
N GLY A 117 7.14 -55.77 9.44
CA GLY A 117 8.19 -56.57 10.12
C GLY A 117 9.66 -56.11 10.05
N PRO A 118 10.60 -56.72 10.82
CA PRO A 118 10.46 -57.88 11.72
C PRO A 118 11.11 -57.70 13.13
N GLY A 119 10.77 -58.60 14.07
CA GLY A 119 11.75 -59.11 15.04
C GLY A 119 11.39 -59.05 16.53
N HIS A 120 11.68 -60.19 17.20
CA HIS A 120 11.81 -60.41 18.66
C HIS A 120 10.46 -60.59 19.40
N THR A 121 10.14 -61.64 20.16
CA THR A 121 10.90 -62.54 21.07
C THR A 121 10.09 -63.79 21.44
N GLY A 122 10.77 -64.83 21.94
CA GLY A 122 10.20 -65.94 22.73
C GLY A 122 10.42 -67.30 22.08
N GLY A 123 11.22 -68.25 22.60
CA GLY A 123 11.65 -68.45 23.98
C GLY A 123 10.78 -69.53 24.63
N ASP A 124 11.41 -70.71 24.82
CA ASP A 124 11.10 -71.78 25.77
C ASP A 124 10.01 -72.85 25.48
N VAL A 125 10.46 -74.07 25.84
CA VAL A 125 9.80 -75.39 26.06
C VAL A 125 9.49 -76.26 24.85
#